data_AF-A0A453JBG0-F1
#
_entry.id   AF-A0A453JBG0-F1
#
_cell.length_a   1.000
_cell.length_b   1.000
_cell.length_c   1.000
_cell.angle_alpha   90.00
_cell.angle_beta   90.00
_cell.angle_gamma   90.00
#
_symmetry.space_group_name_H-M   'P 1'
#
loop_
_entity.id
_entity.type
_entity.pdbx_description
1 polymer ?
#
loop_
_entity_poly.entity_id
_entity_poly.type
_entity_poly.pdbx_seq_one_letter_code
_entity_poly.pdbx_strand_id
1 'polypeptide(L)'
;ENMVAFSKQSCSVFWLKNTDNMDLPCSIKGRLGGPSQRRLATSITSSVLQCIWSMRCVSSVVSWCNHYTSDVSFHSAFSFLWEFCWEVIQHCTYATEIGAELHLAAYEALAYVLAALSTAPFSQFLDFMETKQTNQTIILSLDLLATTFLGNINNLLTNGVLTRSRRAVLMCWKWLCVDSLLSISSCCDENESQMKTSGSFYSDSTLQSIFIDIIESLENAGENSVVSILRCVRSVLGLIHLNRSRQNLSSLGISYEMMMQLVKSSWLLHLSCNKRRVAPIAALLSAILHPSIFPNLEMHQTNEKGPGPLKWFVETLLNEGSKSPRTIRLAALHLSGLWLMYPQTLRFYMEELKLLALYGSVAFDEDFEAELSENHEARFEVSMLAQSPDCEFTEVFINTELYARVSVAALFHQLWKQIKEKSKLETEEALQCGKLFLLKLLDSAVNDNDLSKELYKKYSSVHRRKVRVWQMICVLSHYVEEDIVEEVTSTVHTCLYRNNLPAVRQYLETFAILIYLKFPTLAEAQLVPIFHDHGMRQQALSSYVFIAANVILHSGELVVQRNHLNQLLPPIISFLTSHHHSLRSFTQVKLCT
;
A
#
# COMPACT_ATOMS: atom_id res chain seq x y z
N GLU A 1 -36.69 22.20 -13.04
CA GLU A 1 -37.34 21.92 -14.34
C GLU A 1 -36.32 21.51 -15.41
N ASN A 2 -35.23 22.26 -15.59
CA ASN A 2 -34.15 21.92 -16.54
C ASN A 2 -33.61 20.49 -16.40
N MET A 3 -33.29 20.06 -15.17
CA MET A 3 -32.82 18.69 -14.90
C MET A 3 -33.79 17.61 -15.40
N VAL A 4 -35.11 17.81 -15.19
CA VAL A 4 -36.16 16.88 -15.65
C VAL A 4 -36.27 16.90 -17.17
N ALA A 5 -36.24 18.07 -17.80
CA ALA A 5 -36.26 18.19 -19.26
C ALA A 5 -35.07 17.48 -19.91
N PHE A 6 -33.87 17.67 -19.37
CA PHE A 6 -32.64 17.02 -19.83
C PHE A 6 -32.73 15.49 -19.68
N SER A 7 -33.19 15.00 -18.53
CA SER A 7 -33.36 13.57 -18.29
C SER A 7 -34.45 12.89 -19.13
N LYS A 8 -35.44 13.64 -19.64
CA LYS A 8 -36.43 13.12 -20.59
C LYS A 8 -35.81 12.80 -21.96
N GLN A 9 -34.75 13.50 -22.32
CA GLN A 9 -34.02 13.27 -23.57
C GLN A 9 -33.19 11.97 -23.52
N SER A 10 -32.85 11.48 -22.31
CA SER A 10 -31.97 10.33 -22.15
C SER A 10 -32.67 8.98 -22.33
N CYS A 11 -33.88 8.80 -21.78
CA CYS A 11 -34.56 7.51 -21.82
C CYS A 11 -36.09 7.64 -21.70
N SER A 12 -36.81 7.53 -22.80
CA SER A 12 -38.29 7.60 -22.84
C SER A 12 -38.96 6.54 -21.96
N VAL A 13 -38.33 5.37 -21.76
CA VAL A 13 -38.86 4.26 -20.96
C VAL A 13 -39.17 4.63 -19.51
N PHE A 14 -38.35 5.48 -18.88
CA PHE A 14 -38.61 5.94 -17.51
C PHE A 14 -39.72 6.99 -17.42
N TRP A 15 -40.09 7.60 -18.56
CA TRP A 15 -41.04 8.71 -18.65
C TRP A 15 -42.36 8.35 -19.36
N LEU A 16 -42.48 7.13 -19.89
CA LEU A 16 -43.61 6.67 -20.71
C LEU A 16 -44.90 6.33 -19.91
N LYS A 17 -44.90 6.40 -18.58
CA LYS A 17 -46.12 6.20 -17.76
C LYS A 17 -46.58 7.51 -17.11
N ASN A 18 -47.81 7.90 -17.41
CA ASN A 18 -48.50 9.01 -16.75
C ASN A 18 -48.45 8.85 -15.22
N THR A 19 -48.00 9.91 -14.57
CA THR A 19 -47.73 10.05 -13.15
C THR A 19 -49.01 10.30 -12.35
N ASP A 20 -49.99 9.40 -12.42
CA ASP A 20 -51.08 9.39 -11.44
C ASP A 20 -50.71 8.40 -10.33
N ASN A 21 -50.27 8.94 -9.19
CA ASN A 21 -50.11 8.27 -7.90
C ASN A 21 -49.58 6.83 -7.94
N MET A 22 -48.45 6.62 -8.62
CA MET A 22 -47.72 5.37 -8.45
C MET A 22 -46.82 5.51 -7.21
N ASP A 23 -47.27 4.92 -6.11
CA ASP A 23 -46.44 4.73 -4.93
C ASP A 23 -45.18 3.98 -5.33
N LEU A 24 -44.05 4.70 -5.40
CA LEU A 24 -42.75 4.10 -5.66
C LEU A 24 -42.53 2.93 -4.68
N PRO A 25 -42.01 1.77 -5.14
CA PRO A 25 -41.76 0.61 -4.29
C PRO A 25 -41.01 0.98 -3.00
N CYS A 26 -41.33 0.30 -1.89
CA CYS A 26 -40.68 0.55 -0.59
C CYS A 26 -39.15 0.40 -0.63
N SER A 27 -38.63 -0.39 -1.58
CA SER A 27 -37.18 -0.50 -1.87
C SER A 27 -36.57 0.81 -2.35
N ILE A 28 -37.35 1.66 -3.03
CA ILE A 28 -36.96 2.99 -3.47
C ILE A 28 -37.13 3.99 -2.34
N LYS A 29 -38.27 4.01 -1.62
CA LYS A 29 -38.62 5.06 -0.64
C LYS A 29 -37.71 5.13 0.61
N GLY A 30 -37.07 4.04 1.02
CA GLY A 30 -36.17 3.99 2.18
C GLY A 30 -36.89 4.26 3.52
N ARG A 31 -36.49 3.59 4.62
CA ARG A 31 -37.20 3.69 5.91
C ARG A 31 -36.71 4.80 6.86
N LEU A 32 -35.52 5.39 6.64
CA LEU A 32 -34.86 6.24 7.65
C LEU A 32 -34.01 7.38 7.02
N GLY A 33 -34.62 8.34 6.31
CA GLY A 33 -33.93 9.58 5.91
C GLY A 33 -32.84 9.45 4.83
N GLY A 34 -32.85 8.37 4.05
CA GLY A 34 -31.91 8.13 2.93
C GLY A 34 -32.15 9.03 1.70
N PRO A 35 -31.38 8.86 0.60
CA PRO A 35 -31.49 9.66 -0.64
C PRO A 35 -32.91 9.72 -1.24
N SER A 36 -33.79 8.83 -0.80
CA SER A 36 -35.17 8.69 -1.23
C SER A 36 -36.24 9.37 -0.35
N GLN A 37 -35.91 9.79 0.87
CA GLN A 37 -36.79 10.65 1.68
C GLN A 37 -36.43 12.12 1.45
N ARG A 38 -36.85 12.65 0.31
CA ARG A 38 -36.65 14.05 -0.07
C ARG A 38 -37.59 14.96 0.71
N ARG A 39 -37.12 16.14 1.10
CA ARG A 39 -37.97 17.20 1.70
C ARG A 39 -38.70 18.00 0.62
N LEU A 40 -39.41 17.29 -0.24
CA LEU A 40 -40.12 17.85 -1.40
C LEU A 40 -41.56 17.30 -1.42
N ALA A 41 -42.48 18.05 -2.03
CA ALA A 41 -43.83 17.56 -2.29
C ALA A 41 -43.79 16.27 -3.13
N THR A 42 -44.72 15.34 -2.89
CA THR A 42 -44.70 13.97 -3.46
C THR A 42 -44.59 13.95 -4.98
N SER A 43 -45.26 14.87 -5.68
CA SER A 43 -45.21 15.01 -7.14
C SER A 43 -43.82 15.42 -7.66
N ILE A 44 -43.15 16.33 -6.95
CA ILE A 44 -41.79 16.78 -7.27
C ILE A 44 -40.78 15.66 -6.96
N THR A 45 -40.94 14.99 -5.82
CA THR A 45 -40.08 13.87 -5.40
C THR A 45 -40.06 12.75 -6.43
N SER A 46 -41.23 12.34 -6.95
CA SER A 46 -41.31 11.30 -7.97
C SER A 46 -40.55 11.68 -9.25
N SER A 47 -40.75 12.90 -9.74
CA SER A 47 -40.08 13.41 -10.95
C SER A 47 -38.56 13.50 -10.77
N VAL A 48 -38.10 13.94 -9.60
CA VAL A 48 -36.67 14.04 -9.26
C VAL A 48 -36.03 12.65 -9.18
N LEU A 49 -36.69 11.68 -8.56
CA LEU A 49 -36.18 10.31 -8.47
C LEU A 49 -36.12 9.66 -9.86
N GLN A 50 -37.15 9.82 -10.70
CA GLN A 50 -37.12 9.34 -12.08
C GLN A 50 -35.95 9.92 -12.87
N CYS A 51 -35.68 11.22 -12.70
CA CYS A 51 -34.52 11.87 -13.28
C CYS A 51 -33.20 11.23 -12.83
N ILE A 52 -32.98 11.06 -11.52
CA ILE A 52 -31.74 10.44 -10.99
C ILE A 52 -31.56 9.03 -11.55
N TRP A 53 -32.63 8.22 -11.54
CA TRP A 53 -32.59 6.85 -12.06
C TRP A 53 -32.29 6.79 -13.55
N SER A 54 -32.87 7.71 -14.34
CA SER A 54 -32.58 7.78 -15.78
C SER A 54 -31.13 8.14 -16.05
N MET A 55 -30.56 9.13 -15.35
CA MET A 55 -29.16 9.52 -15.50
C MET A 55 -28.24 8.40 -15.04
N ARG A 56 -28.52 7.79 -13.88
CA ARG A 56 -27.78 6.61 -13.38
C ARG A 56 -27.80 5.46 -14.39
N CYS A 57 -28.94 5.18 -15.01
CA CYS A 57 -29.08 4.11 -15.99
C CYS A 57 -28.21 4.38 -17.23
N VAL A 58 -28.31 5.58 -17.80
CA VAL A 58 -27.50 5.99 -18.95
C VAL A 58 -26.01 5.94 -18.61
N SER A 59 -25.60 6.50 -17.48
CA SER A 59 -24.23 6.44 -16.97
C SER A 59 -23.72 5.01 -16.81
N SER A 60 -24.54 4.10 -16.28
CA SER A 60 -24.15 2.70 -16.09
C SER A 60 -23.99 1.97 -17.43
N VAL A 61 -24.87 2.24 -18.40
CA VAL A 61 -24.78 1.69 -19.75
C VAL A 61 -23.53 2.22 -20.45
N VAL A 62 -23.28 3.53 -20.37
CA VAL A 62 -22.08 4.15 -20.96
C VAL A 62 -20.81 3.57 -20.36
N SER A 63 -20.72 3.48 -19.03
CA SER A 63 -19.57 2.90 -18.35
C SER A 63 -19.34 1.44 -18.75
N TRP A 64 -20.40 0.63 -18.84
CA TRP A 64 -20.29 -0.75 -19.31
C TRP A 64 -19.82 -0.81 -20.77
N CYS A 65 -20.38 0.01 -21.66
CA CYS A 65 -19.99 0.05 -23.06
C CYS A 65 -18.54 0.54 -23.28
N ASN A 66 -18.06 1.49 -22.48
CA ASN A 66 -16.67 1.98 -22.53
C ASN A 66 -15.65 0.85 -22.35
N HIS A 67 -16.00 -0.23 -21.64
CA HIS A 67 -15.12 -1.38 -21.44
C HIS A 67 -15.02 -2.33 -22.65
N TYR A 68 -15.96 -2.28 -23.60
CA TYR A 68 -16.06 -3.30 -24.66
C TYR A 68 -15.90 -2.77 -26.09
N THR A 69 -16.02 -1.46 -26.32
CA THR A 69 -16.10 -0.91 -27.68
C THR A 69 -15.33 0.40 -27.85
N SER A 70 -14.46 0.47 -28.86
CA SER A 70 -13.62 1.63 -29.21
C SER A 70 -14.22 2.55 -30.28
N ASP A 71 -15.49 2.38 -30.64
CA ASP A 71 -16.07 2.95 -31.87
C ASP A 71 -16.74 4.33 -31.70
N VAL A 72 -16.77 5.07 -32.82
CA VAL A 72 -17.27 6.46 -33.05
C VAL A 72 -18.69 6.77 -32.52
N SER A 73 -19.50 5.76 -32.17
CA SER A 73 -20.89 5.95 -31.73
C SER A 73 -21.04 6.54 -30.32
N PHE A 74 -19.99 6.52 -29.49
CA PHE A 74 -20.04 7.00 -28.10
C PHE A 74 -19.94 8.52 -27.91
N HIS A 75 -19.51 9.27 -28.94
CA HIS A 75 -19.42 10.73 -28.84
C HIS A 75 -20.74 11.40 -28.49
N SER A 76 -21.87 10.84 -28.95
CA SER A 76 -23.21 11.41 -28.66
C SER A 76 -23.61 11.26 -27.19
N ALA A 77 -23.43 10.07 -26.61
CA ALA A 77 -23.71 9.80 -25.20
C ALA A 77 -22.71 10.52 -24.27
N PHE A 78 -21.43 10.54 -24.64
CA PHE A 78 -20.41 11.29 -23.91
C PHE A 78 -20.69 12.80 -23.93
N SER A 79 -21.04 13.37 -25.10
CA SER A 79 -21.45 14.78 -25.22
C SER A 79 -22.64 15.11 -24.34
N PHE A 80 -23.65 14.25 -24.35
CA PHE A 80 -24.85 14.41 -23.54
C PHE A 80 -24.52 14.43 -22.03
N LEU A 81 -23.70 13.51 -21.56
CA LEU A 81 -23.26 13.46 -20.16
C LEU A 81 -22.38 14.68 -19.79
N TRP A 82 -21.51 15.12 -20.69
CA TRP A 82 -20.66 16.31 -20.49
C TRP A 82 -21.48 17.60 -20.40
N GLU A 83 -22.46 17.78 -21.29
CA GLU A 83 -23.38 18.92 -21.25
C GLU A 83 -24.20 18.95 -19.96
N PHE A 84 -24.66 17.80 -19.48
CA PHE A 84 -25.32 17.70 -18.19
C PHE A 84 -24.44 18.22 -17.03
N CYS A 85 -23.16 17.82 -17.00
CA CYS A 85 -22.24 18.28 -15.97
C CYS A 85 -22.14 19.80 -15.95
N TRP A 86 -22.00 20.41 -17.12
CA TRP A 86 -21.87 21.85 -17.27
C TRP A 86 -23.13 22.58 -16.82
N GLU A 87 -24.31 22.11 -17.26
CA GLU A 87 -25.60 22.67 -16.86
C GLU A 87 -25.81 22.61 -15.34
N VAL A 88 -25.49 21.49 -14.69
CA VAL A 88 -25.65 21.34 -13.24
C VAL A 88 -24.68 22.23 -12.45
N ILE A 89 -23.45 22.40 -12.95
CA ILE A 89 -22.40 23.13 -12.23
C ILE A 89 -22.48 24.64 -12.48
N GLN A 90 -22.91 25.09 -13.65
CA GLN A 90 -23.08 26.51 -13.95
C GLN A 90 -24.37 27.10 -13.37
N HIS A 91 -25.38 26.26 -13.08
CA HIS A 91 -26.61 26.74 -12.48
C HIS A 91 -26.44 27.11 -10.99
N CYS A 92 -26.64 28.40 -10.69
CA CYS A 92 -26.63 28.93 -9.33
C CYS A 92 -27.96 29.63 -9.00
N THR A 93 -28.83 29.03 -8.17
CA THR A 93 -29.91 29.80 -7.51
C THR A 93 -30.27 29.20 -6.14
N TYR A 94 -30.12 29.99 -5.05
CA TYR A 94 -30.41 29.49 -3.70
C TYR A 94 -30.94 30.57 -2.73
N ALA A 95 -32.23 30.53 -2.42
CA ALA A 95 -32.81 31.24 -1.26
C ALA A 95 -33.82 30.38 -0.47
N THR A 96 -34.16 29.17 -0.92
CA THR A 96 -35.24 28.34 -0.35
C THR A 96 -34.80 26.91 -0.07
N GLU A 97 -35.44 26.24 0.90
CA GLU A 97 -35.18 24.83 1.26
C GLU A 97 -35.42 23.89 0.07
N ILE A 98 -36.45 24.16 -0.72
CA ILE A 98 -36.77 23.41 -1.95
C ILE A 98 -35.64 23.54 -2.97
N GLY A 99 -35.12 24.76 -3.19
CA GLY A 99 -34.01 24.98 -4.11
C GLY A 99 -32.74 24.24 -3.69
N ALA A 100 -32.39 24.28 -2.40
CA ALA A 100 -31.22 23.57 -1.87
C ALA A 100 -31.36 22.03 -2.00
N GLU A 101 -32.56 21.50 -1.75
CA GLU A 101 -32.86 20.07 -1.86
C GLU A 101 -32.83 19.57 -3.32
N LEU A 102 -33.25 20.40 -4.28
CA LEU A 102 -33.17 20.09 -5.71
C LEU A 102 -31.73 20.04 -6.22
N HIS A 103 -30.85 20.92 -5.76
CA HIS A 103 -29.44 20.85 -6.15
C HIS A 103 -28.70 19.70 -5.49
N LEU A 104 -29.05 19.34 -4.25
CA LEU A 104 -28.55 18.10 -3.64
C LEU A 104 -28.96 16.87 -4.48
N ALA A 105 -30.18 16.85 -5.02
CA ALA A 105 -30.60 15.81 -5.96
C ALA A 105 -29.85 15.86 -7.30
N ALA A 106 -29.55 17.06 -7.81
CA ALA A 106 -28.74 17.23 -9.01
C ALA A 106 -27.31 16.71 -8.82
N TYR A 107 -26.69 16.94 -7.66
CA TYR A 107 -25.36 16.41 -7.34
C TYR A 107 -25.32 14.89 -7.16
N GLU A 108 -26.42 14.29 -6.67
CA GLU A 108 -26.56 12.83 -6.67
C GLU A 108 -26.58 12.26 -8.09
N ALA A 109 -27.34 12.87 -9.00
CA ALA A 109 -27.31 12.48 -10.41
C ALA A 109 -25.91 12.71 -11.02
N LEU A 110 -25.30 13.86 -10.73
CA LEU A 110 -23.98 14.25 -11.21
C LEU A 110 -22.89 13.26 -10.79
N ALA A 111 -22.95 12.71 -9.58
CA ALA A 111 -21.98 11.72 -9.11
C ALA A 111 -21.94 10.48 -10.02
N TYR A 112 -23.09 9.98 -10.46
CA TYR A 112 -23.14 8.86 -11.43
C TYR A 112 -22.64 9.25 -12.81
N VAL A 113 -22.95 10.47 -13.25
CA VAL A 113 -22.52 11.00 -14.55
C VAL A 113 -21.01 11.16 -14.61
N LEU A 114 -20.41 11.81 -13.61
CA LEU A 114 -18.96 11.99 -13.51
C LEU A 114 -18.22 10.66 -13.38
N ALA A 115 -18.75 9.71 -12.61
CA ALA A 115 -18.18 8.37 -12.50
C ALA A 115 -18.18 7.62 -13.86
N ALA A 116 -19.22 7.80 -14.69
CA ALA A 116 -19.22 7.21 -16.03
C ALA A 116 -18.21 7.90 -16.96
N LEU A 117 -18.09 9.23 -16.88
CA LEU A 117 -17.13 10.00 -17.66
C LEU A 117 -15.68 9.64 -17.31
N SER A 118 -15.38 9.35 -16.04
CA SER A 118 -14.02 8.93 -15.62
C SER A 118 -13.65 7.53 -16.08
N THR A 119 -14.61 6.67 -16.47
CA THR A 119 -14.31 5.36 -17.05
C THR A 119 -13.98 5.39 -18.55
N ALA A 120 -14.15 6.53 -19.21
CA ALA A 120 -13.87 6.65 -20.64
C ALA A 120 -12.35 6.62 -20.90
N PRO A 121 -11.87 5.96 -21.99
CA PRO A 121 -10.48 6.02 -22.39
C PRO A 121 -10.01 7.47 -22.56
N PHE A 122 -8.84 7.78 -22.01
CA PHE A 122 -8.32 9.15 -22.01
C PHE A 122 -8.14 9.74 -23.43
N SER A 123 -7.80 8.91 -24.43
CA SER A 123 -7.74 9.34 -25.83
C SER A 123 -9.08 9.84 -26.36
N GLN A 124 -10.18 9.15 -26.03
CA GLN A 124 -11.54 9.56 -26.44
C GLN A 124 -11.97 10.86 -25.73
N PHE A 125 -11.53 11.05 -24.48
CA PHE A 125 -11.75 12.29 -23.75
C PHE A 125 -11.04 13.47 -24.43
N LEU A 126 -9.77 13.29 -24.80
CA LEU A 126 -9.00 14.30 -25.51
C LEU A 126 -9.59 14.60 -26.90
N ASP A 127 -9.89 13.58 -27.71
CA ASP A 127 -10.48 13.75 -29.04
C ASP A 127 -11.80 14.52 -28.98
N PHE A 128 -12.65 14.21 -27.98
CA PHE A 128 -13.89 14.95 -27.76
C PHE A 128 -13.65 16.42 -27.39
N MET A 129 -12.65 16.70 -26.56
CA MET A 129 -12.33 18.06 -26.14
C MET A 129 -11.65 18.86 -27.26
N GLU A 130 -10.79 18.24 -28.06
CA GLU A 130 -10.15 18.86 -29.24
C GLU A 130 -11.17 19.16 -30.35
N THR A 131 -12.15 18.28 -30.58
CA THR A 131 -13.19 18.52 -31.60
C THR A 131 -14.15 19.67 -31.26
N LYS A 132 -14.29 20.04 -29.97
CA LYS A 132 -15.12 21.17 -29.55
C LYS A 132 -14.34 22.48 -29.31
N GLN A 133 -13.02 22.45 -29.12
CA GLN A 133 -12.27 23.60 -28.57
C GLN A 133 -10.79 23.71 -29.01
N THR A 134 -10.28 24.95 -29.08
CA THR A 134 -8.85 25.24 -29.29
C THR A 134 -8.04 24.93 -28.01
N ASN A 135 -6.93 24.19 -28.15
CA ASN A 135 -6.11 23.52 -27.11
C ASN A 135 -5.83 24.23 -25.76
N GLN A 136 -6.01 25.55 -25.65
CA GLN A 136 -5.85 26.31 -24.39
C GLN A 136 -7.11 26.32 -23.49
N THR A 137 -8.30 26.06 -24.05
CA THR A 137 -9.58 26.13 -23.31
C THR A 137 -9.93 24.85 -22.55
N ILE A 138 -9.31 23.72 -22.90
CA ILE A 138 -9.50 22.42 -22.24
C ILE A 138 -9.01 22.46 -20.78
N ILE A 139 -7.81 23.01 -20.55
CA ILE A 139 -7.22 23.19 -19.21
C ILE A 139 -8.08 24.10 -18.33
N LEU A 140 -8.57 25.19 -18.92
CA LEU A 140 -9.47 26.10 -18.22
C LEU A 140 -10.81 25.42 -17.89
N SER A 141 -11.26 24.44 -18.67
CA SER A 141 -12.57 23.82 -18.49
C SER A 141 -12.67 22.94 -17.23
N LEU A 142 -11.68 22.09 -16.93
CA LEU A 142 -11.69 21.22 -15.74
C LEU A 142 -11.38 21.99 -14.45
N ASP A 143 -10.41 22.91 -14.50
CA ASP A 143 -10.07 23.78 -13.37
C ASP A 143 -11.24 24.70 -13.01
N LEU A 144 -11.90 25.30 -14.01
CA LEU A 144 -13.10 26.11 -13.82
C LEU A 144 -14.27 25.28 -13.28
N LEU A 145 -14.46 24.06 -13.80
CA LEU A 145 -15.54 23.18 -13.36
C LEU A 145 -15.35 22.79 -11.89
N ALA A 146 -14.15 22.39 -11.49
CA ALA A 146 -13.85 22.02 -10.10
C ALA A 146 -14.01 23.22 -9.15
N THR A 147 -13.45 24.39 -9.49
CA THR A 147 -13.56 25.60 -8.67
C THR A 147 -15.00 26.10 -8.54
N THR A 148 -15.77 26.08 -9.64
CA THR A 148 -17.19 26.46 -9.64
C THR A 148 -18.02 25.47 -8.81
N PHE A 149 -17.78 24.18 -8.97
CA PHE A 149 -18.46 23.14 -8.19
C PHE A 149 -18.22 23.31 -6.68
N LEU A 150 -16.95 23.46 -6.26
CA LEU A 150 -16.61 23.66 -4.85
C LEU A 150 -17.19 24.97 -4.30
N GLY A 151 -17.15 26.05 -5.10
CA GLY A 151 -17.81 27.31 -4.76
C GLY A 151 -19.31 27.14 -4.50
N ASN A 152 -20.00 26.38 -5.34
CA ASN A 152 -21.43 26.12 -5.20
C ASN A 152 -21.77 25.28 -3.95
N ILE A 153 -20.94 24.28 -3.65
CA ILE A 153 -21.07 23.49 -2.41
C ILE A 153 -20.88 24.38 -1.18
N ASN A 154 -19.85 25.23 -1.19
CA ASN A 154 -19.58 26.14 -0.07
C ASN A 154 -20.72 27.14 0.13
N ASN A 155 -21.29 27.69 -0.95
CA ASN A 155 -22.47 28.57 -0.89
C ASN A 155 -23.69 27.85 -0.29
N LEU A 156 -23.91 26.57 -0.61
CA LEU A 156 -24.98 25.77 -0.02
C LEU A 156 -24.79 25.53 1.49
N LEU A 157 -23.54 25.37 1.93
CA LEU A 157 -23.21 25.15 3.34
C LEU A 157 -23.33 26.44 4.16
N THR A 158 -22.88 27.60 3.62
CA THR A 158 -22.90 28.90 4.30
C THR A 158 -24.30 29.49 4.43
N ASN A 159 -25.17 29.30 3.41
CA ASN A 159 -26.54 29.78 3.43
C ASN A 159 -27.39 29.19 4.57
N GLY A 160 -26.96 28.08 5.18
CA GLY A 160 -27.55 27.54 6.39
C GLY A 160 -28.89 26.83 6.22
N VAL A 161 -29.47 26.84 5.02
CA VAL A 161 -30.81 26.33 4.70
C VAL A 161 -30.95 24.82 4.89
N LEU A 162 -29.90 24.04 4.60
CA LEU A 162 -29.93 22.59 4.77
C LEU A 162 -29.77 22.19 6.24
N THR A 163 -30.57 21.23 6.69
CA THR A 163 -30.41 20.62 8.02
C THR A 163 -29.16 19.74 8.13
N ARG A 164 -28.71 19.47 9.36
CA ARG A 164 -27.48 18.71 9.63
C ARG A 164 -27.39 17.38 8.88
N SER A 165 -28.47 16.60 8.84
CA SER A 165 -28.49 15.31 8.13
C SER A 165 -28.37 15.48 6.61
N ARG A 166 -28.99 16.50 6.02
CA ARG A 166 -28.88 16.78 4.58
C ARG A 166 -27.50 17.33 4.21
N ARG A 167 -26.86 18.12 5.10
CA ARG A 167 -25.47 18.53 4.91
C ARG A 167 -24.52 17.31 4.89
N ALA A 168 -24.75 16.31 5.73
CA ALA A 168 -23.96 15.07 5.68
C ALA A 168 -24.13 14.32 4.34
N VAL A 169 -25.36 14.26 3.81
CA VAL A 169 -25.62 13.69 2.47
C VAL A 169 -24.94 14.50 1.36
N LEU A 170 -25.00 15.84 1.43
CA LEU A 170 -24.32 16.72 0.50
C LEU A 170 -22.80 16.49 0.51
N MET A 171 -22.20 16.36 1.69
CA MET A 171 -20.76 16.08 1.82
C MET A 171 -20.39 14.71 1.24
N CYS A 172 -21.27 13.70 1.34
CA CYS A 172 -21.05 12.42 0.68
C CYS A 172 -20.99 12.56 -0.84
N TRP A 173 -21.94 13.29 -1.44
CA TRP A 173 -21.95 13.53 -2.88
C TRP A 173 -20.83 14.44 -3.36
N LYS A 174 -20.45 15.45 -2.55
CA LYS A 174 -19.29 16.32 -2.80
C LYS A 174 -18.06 15.45 -3.10
N TRP A 175 -17.73 14.55 -2.19
CA TRP A 175 -16.50 13.76 -2.31
C TRP A 175 -16.55 12.73 -3.43
N LEU A 176 -17.72 12.13 -3.72
CA LEU A 176 -17.89 11.27 -4.89
C LEU A 176 -17.69 12.02 -6.22
N CYS A 177 -18.22 13.24 -6.32
CA CYS A 177 -18.03 14.09 -7.49
C CYS A 177 -16.58 14.54 -7.64
N VAL A 178 -15.92 14.99 -6.55
CA VAL A 178 -14.51 15.41 -6.58
C VAL A 178 -13.59 14.24 -6.96
N ASP A 179 -13.82 13.06 -6.37
CA ASP A 179 -13.08 11.83 -6.70
C ASP A 179 -13.17 11.52 -8.20
N SER A 180 -14.39 11.54 -8.75
CA SER A 180 -14.63 11.30 -10.17
C SER A 180 -14.00 12.37 -11.07
N LEU A 181 -14.06 13.66 -10.68
CA LEU A 181 -13.45 14.75 -11.43
C LEU A 181 -11.93 14.63 -11.51
N LEU A 182 -11.29 14.37 -10.37
CA LEU A 182 -9.84 14.18 -10.32
C LEU A 182 -9.42 12.92 -11.09
N SER A 183 -10.27 11.89 -11.09
CA SER A 183 -10.01 10.62 -11.77
C SER A 183 -9.95 10.75 -13.30
N ILE A 184 -10.68 11.71 -13.89
CA ILE A 184 -10.63 12.01 -15.34
C ILE A 184 -9.20 12.33 -15.77
N SER A 185 -8.44 13.04 -14.93
CA SER A 185 -7.05 13.40 -15.19
C SER A 185 -6.03 12.36 -14.73
N SER A 186 -6.38 11.41 -13.85
CA SER A 186 -5.43 10.39 -13.39
C SER A 186 -5.29 9.21 -14.37
N CYS A 187 -6.19 9.04 -15.33
CA CYS A 187 -6.06 8.03 -16.39
C CYS A 187 -4.95 8.34 -17.45
N CYS A 188 -4.11 9.34 -17.19
CA CYS A 188 -3.09 9.83 -18.12
C CYS A 188 -1.75 9.05 -18.07
N ASP A 189 -1.51 8.22 -17.04
CA ASP A 189 -0.16 7.72 -16.72
C ASP A 189 0.40 6.70 -17.74
N GLU A 190 -0.41 6.04 -18.56
CA GLU A 190 0.09 4.97 -19.46
C GLU A 190 0.67 5.46 -20.80
N ASN A 191 0.47 6.73 -21.19
CA ASN A 191 0.89 7.25 -22.51
C ASN A 191 1.81 8.48 -22.40
N GLU A 192 3.01 8.30 -21.85
CA GLU A 192 4.05 9.34 -21.74
C GLU A 192 4.41 10.04 -23.08
N SER A 193 4.16 9.40 -24.22
CA SER A 193 4.55 9.91 -25.55
C SER A 193 3.67 11.04 -26.08
N GLN A 194 2.40 11.16 -25.63
CA GLN A 194 1.48 12.24 -26.03
C GLN A 194 1.54 13.46 -25.09
N MET A 195 2.16 13.32 -23.91
CA MET A 195 2.13 14.30 -22.82
C MET A 195 3.00 15.53 -22.98
N LYS A 196 4.02 15.54 -23.85
CA LYS A 196 4.93 16.70 -23.98
C LYS A 196 4.25 17.97 -24.51
N THR A 197 3.02 17.86 -25.01
CA THR A 197 2.33 18.92 -25.77
C THR A 197 1.10 19.52 -25.08
N SER A 198 0.53 18.89 -24.05
CA SER A 198 -0.67 19.38 -23.34
C SER A 198 -0.35 19.93 -21.96
N GLY A 199 -0.78 21.15 -21.62
CA GLY A 199 -0.58 21.76 -20.30
C GLY A 199 -1.28 21.02 -19.14
N SER A 200 -1.08 21.47 -17.90
CA SER A 200 -1.67 20.87 -16.69
C SER A 200 -3.19 21.09 -16.63
N PHE A 201 -4.00 20.06 -16.41
CA PHE A 201 -5.47 20.17 -16.35
C PHE A 201 -6.01 20.96 -15.15
N TYR A 202 -5.25 21.01 -14.06
CA TYR A 202 -5.59 21.73 -12.83
C TYR A 202 -4.47 22.69 -12.46
N SER A 203 -4.85 23.86 -11.94
CA SER A 203 -3.88 24.80 -11.36
C SER A 203 -3.42 24.33 -9.99
N ASP A 204 -2.18 24.64 -9.62
CA ASP A 204 -1.64 24.30 -8.29
C ASP A 204 -2.49 24.91 -7.16
N SER A 205 -3.07 26.10 -7.38
CA SER A 205 -3.99 26.74 -6.43
C SER A 205 -5.26 25.93 -6.20
N THR A 206 -5.87 25.38 -7.25
CA THR A 206 -7.07 24.55 -7.13
C THR A 206 -6.74 23.26 -6.39
N LEU A 207 -5.64 22.59 -6.74
CA LEU A 207 -5.21 21.36 -6.08
C LEU A 207 -4.89 21.59 -4.58
N GLN A 208 -4.22 22.70 -4.25
CA GLN A 208 -3.96 23.07 -2.86
C GLN A 208 -5.25 23.39 -2.08
N SER A 209 -6.20 24.09 -2.70
CA SER A 209 -7.51 24.36 -2.09
C SER A 209 -8.28 23.08 -1.80
N ILE A 210 -8.28 22.13 -2.75
CA ILE A 210 -8.91 20.81 -2.57
C ILE A 210 -8.21 20.05 -1.43
N PHE A 211 -6.89 20.08 -1.38
CA PHE A 211 -6.12 19.39 -0.35
C PHE A 211 -6.43 19.89 1.07
N ILE A 212 -6.55 21.22 1.25
CA ILE A 212 -6.93 21.82 2.54
C ILE A 212 -8.35 21.39 2.94
N ASP A 213 -9.29 21.44 2.00
CA ASP A 213 -10.69 21.03 2.21
C ASP A 213 -10.80 19.55 2.59
N ILE A 214 -9.94 18.69 2.03
CA ILE A 214 -9.82 17.28 2.41
C ILE A 214 -9.39 17.14 3.89
N ILE A 215 -8.33 17.83 4.30
CA ILE A 215 -7.82 17.75 5.69
C ILE A 215 -8.91 18.14 6.69
N GLU A 216 -9.63 19.23 6.41
CA GLU A 216 -10.73 19.70 7.28
C GLU A 216 -11.93 18.73 7.32
N SER A 217 -12.17 18.02 6.22
CA SER A 217 -13.33 17.12 6.09
C SER A 217 -13.09 15.70 6.63
N LEU A 218 -11.84 15.25 6.70
CA LEU A 218 -11.49 13.88 7.09
C LEU A 218 -11.97 13.51 8.51
N GLU A 219 -11.85 14.42 9.47
CA GLU A 219 -12.21 14.14 10.88
C GLU A 219 -13.72 13.88 11.06
N ASN A 220 -14.54 14.46 10.19
CA ASN A 220 -16.00 14.41 10.28
C ASN A 220 -16.64 13.56 9.18
N ALA A 221 -15.83 12.83 8.41
CA ALA A 221 -16.31 12.05 7.28
C ALA A 221 -17.20 10.88 7.74
N GLY A 222 -18.30 10.66 7.02
CA GLY A 222 -19.12 9.46 7.19
C GLY A 222 -18.48 8.26 6.51
N GLU A 223 -18.79 7.04 6.97
CA GLU A 223 -18.22 5.78 6.46
C GLU A 223 -18.30 5.66 4.92
N ASN A 224 -19.39 6.15 4.30
CA ASN A 224 -19.61 6.07 2.85
C ASN A 224 -18.72 7.01 2.03
N SER A 225 -18.18 8.08 2.62
CA SER A 225 -17.34 9.06 1.91
C SER A 225 -15.85 8.83 2.13
N VAL A 226 -15.47 7.97 3.08
CA VAL A 226 -14.06 7.77 3.48
C VAL A 226 -13.19 7.37 2.31
N VAL A 227 -13.61 6.35 1.54
CA VAL A 227 -12.82 5.84 0.41
C VAL A 227 -12.64 6.92 -0.65
N SER A 228 -13.72 7.65 -1.00
CA SER A 228 -13.65 8.75 -1.97
C SER A 228 -12.73 9.87 -1.51
N ILE A 229 -12.77 10.28 -0.24
CA ILE A 229 -11.86 11.32 0.28
C ILE A 229 -10.40 10.85 0.18
N LEU A 230 -10.12 9.60 0.55
CA LEU A 230 -8.76 9.03 0.47
C LEU A 230 -8.27 8.90 -0.98
N ARG A 231 -9.16 8.55 -1.92
CA ARG A 231 -8.85 8.61 -3.36
C ARG A 231 -8.54 10.03 -3.81
N CYS A 232 -9.30 11.02 -3.36
CA CYS A 232 -9.00 12.42 -3.66
C CYS A 232 -7.60 12.82 -3.17
N VAL A 233 -7.18 12.39 -1.98
CA VAL A 233 -5.79 12.60 -1.50
C VAL A 233 -4.82 12.02 -2.51
N ARG A 234 -4.96 10.74 -2.86
CA ARG A 234 -4.08 10.05 -3.82
C ARG A 234 -4.01 10.81 -5.16
N SER A 235 -5.16 11.18 -5.73
CA SER A 235 -5.22 11.87 -7.01
C SER A 235 -4.63 13.28 -6.95
N VAL A 236 -4.90 14.06 -5.90
CA VAL A 236 -4.30 15.39 -5.72
C VAL A 236 -2.78 15.29 -5.61
N LEU A 237 -2.26 14.34 -4.84
CA LEU A 237 -0.82 14.14 -4.69
C LEU A 237 -0.15 13.71 -6.00
N GLY A 238 -0.81 12.85 -6.78
CA GLY A 238 -0.36 12.46 -8.12
C GLY A 238 -0.33 13.64 -9.09
N LEU A 239 -1.41 14.43 -9.15
CA LEU A 239 -1.51 15.58 -10.06
C LEU A 239 -0.54 16.71 -9.71
N ILE A 240 -0.33 17.01 -8.42
CA ILE A 240 0.68 17.98 -8.00
C ILE A 240 2.08 17.49 -8.42
N HIS A 241 2.39 16.21 -8.23
CA HIS A 241 3.66 15.64 -8.64
C HIS A 241 3.88 15.77 -10.16
N LEU A 242 2.86 15.44 -10.95
CA LEU A 242 2.88 15.52 -12.40
C LEU A 242 3.04 16.97 -12.90
N ASN A 243 2.35 17.93 -12.29
CA ASN A 243 2.50 19.36 -12.57
C ASN A 243 3.93 19.85 -12.29
N ARG A 244 4.49 19.48 -11.13
CA ARG A 244 5.82 19.91 -10.68
C ARG A 244 6.94 19.28 -11.51
N SER A 245 6.79 18.00 -11.86
CA SER A 245 7.70 17.28 -12.76
C SER A 245 7.79 17.98 -14.13
N ARG A 246 6.65 18.36 -14.71
CA ARG A 246 6.61 19.15 -15.97
C ARG A 246 7.33 20.50 -15.87
N GLN A 247 7.30 21.13 -14.69
CA GLN A 247 7.92 22.43 -14.44
C GLN A 247 9.38 22.31 -13.92
N ASN A 248 9.93 21.10 -13.77
CA ASN A 248 11.24 20.82 -13.16
C ASN A 248 11.42 21.39 -11.74
N LEU A 249 10.35 21.46 -10.94
CA LEU A 249 10.46 21.83 -9.52
C LEU A 249 10.65 20.58 -8.65
N SER A 250 11.60 20.66 -7.71
CA SER A 250 11.92 19.57 -6.79
C SER A 250 10.97 19.44 -5.60
N SER A 251 10.22 20.49 -5.25
CA SER A 251 9.32 20.48 -4.10
C SER A 251 7.85 20.35 -4.51
N LEU A 252 7.13 19.44 -3.86
CA LEU A 252 5.68 19.23 -4.04
C LEU A 252 4.84 20.37 -3.46
N GLY A 253 5.43 21.31 -2.71
CA GLY A 253 4.71 22.41 -2.07
C GLY A 253 3.81 21.97 -0.90
N ILE A 254 3.93 20.72 -0.44
CA ILE A 254 3.23 20.20 0.73
C ILE A 254 4.17 20.32 1.93
N SER A 255 3.75 21.09 2.94
CA SER A 255 4.55 21.29 4.15
C SER A 255 4.48 20.08 5.08
N TYR A 256 5.50 19.95 5.94
CA TYR A 256 5.51 18.99 7.04
C TYR A 256 4.24 19.07 7.90
N GLU A 257 3.76 20.29 8.18
CA GLU A 257 2.59 20.53 9.03
C GLU A 257 1.30 20.07 8.37
N MET A 258 1.13 20.35 7.07
CA MET A 258 -0.02 19.88 6.30
C MET A 258 -0.05 18.35 6.24
N MET A 259 1.10 17.71 6.03
CA MET A 259 1.19 16.25 6.02
C MET A 259 0.91 15.64 7.40
N MET A 260 1.40 16.27 8.48
CA MET A 260 1.13 15.83 9.84
C MET A 260 -0.37 15.93 10.19
N GLN A 261 -1.03 17.01 9.77
CA GLN A 261 -2.48 17.16 9.94
C GLN A 261 -3.23 16.07 9.16
N LEU A 262 -2.91 15.87 7.88
CA LEU A 262 -3.51 14.82 7.05
C LEU A 262 -3.41 13.45 7.71
N VAL A 263 -2.21 13.08 8.17
CA VAL A 263 -1.94 11.79 8.82
C VAL A 263 -2.78 11.62 10.10
N LYS A 264 -2.84 12.65 10.95
CA LYS A 264 -3.60 12.60 12.21
C LYS A 264 -5.10 12.51 11.98
N SER A 265 -5.65 13.34 11.10
CA SER A 265 -7.08 13.34 10.77
C SER A 265 -7.50 12.03 10.10
N SER A 266 -6.67 11.50 9.20
CA SER A 266 -6.90 10.19 8.58
C SER A 266 -6.81 9.03 9.58
N TRP A 267 -5.91 9.12 10.57
CA TRP A 267 -5.79 8.11 11.62
C TRP A 267 -7.01 8.09 12.55
N LEU A 268 -7.51 9.26 12.94
CA LEU A 268 -8.75 9.38 13.70
C LEU A 268 -9.93 8.75 12.95
N LEU A 269 -9.99 8.98 11.64
CA LEU A 269 -10.99 8.35 10.77
C LEU A 269 -10.85 6.83 10.71
N HIS A 270 -9.62 6.31 10.63
CA HIS A 270 -9.36 4.87 10.66
C HIS A 270 -9.87 4.23 11.94
N LEU A 271 -9.69 4.90 13.09
CA LEU A 271 -10.15 4.42 14.39
C LEU A 271 -11.68 4.48 14.55
N SER A 272 -12.35 5.44 13.91
CA SER A 272 -13.81 5.62 14.03
C SER A 272 -14.63 4.70 13.11
N CYS A 273 -14.01 4.09 12.09
CA CYS A 273 -14.68 3.16 11.19
C CYS A 273 -15.10 1.87 11.92
N ASN A 274 -16.42 1.59 11.99
CA ASN A 274 -16.96 0.47 12.79
C ASN A 274 -16.60 -0.92 12.24
N LYS A 275 -16.27 -1.01 10.95
CA LYS A 275 -15.79 -2.24 10.30
C LYS A 275 -14.51 -1.92 9.56
N ARG A 276 -13.39 -2.53 9.99
CA ARG A 276 -12.06 -2.47 9.36
C ARG A 276 -12.06 -3.22 8.02
N ARG A 277 -12.89 -2.75 7.09
CA ARG A 277 -13.05 -3.28 5.73
C ARG A 277 -11.75 -3.13 4.94
N VAL A 278 -11.58 -3.98 3.94
CA VAL A 278 -10.36 -4.01 3.10
C VAL A 278 -10.20 -2.70 2.32
N ALA A 279 -11.26 -2.23 1.67
CA ALA A 279 -11.17 -1.06 0.79
C ALA A 279 -10.73 0.24 1.49
N PRO A 280 -11.29 0.63 2.66
CA PRO A 280 -10.83 1.83 3.38
C PRO A 280 -9.39 1.74 3.87
N ILE A 281 -8.92 0.55 4.27
CA ILE A 281 -7.52 0.37 4.71
C ILE A 281 -6.58 0.50 3.50
N ALA A 282 -6.89 -0.14 2.38
CA ALA A 282 -6.07 -0.05 1.18
C ALA A 282 -6.04 1.38 0.61
N ALA A 283 -7.18 2.07 0.58
CA ALA A 283 -7.26 3.48 0.20
C ALA A 283 -6.43 4.36 1.15
N LEU A 284 -6.49 4.13 2.46
CA LEU A 284 -5.73 4.89 3.46
C LEU A 284 -4.22 4.75 3.26
N LEU A 285 -3.75 3.52 3.05
CA LEU A 285 -2.34 3.23 2.84
C LEU A 285 -1.83 3.88 1.56
N SER A 286 -2.54 3.71 0.44
CA SER A 286 -2.14 4.29 -0.85
C SER A 286 -2.21 5.83 -0.86
N ALA A 287 -3.13 6.43 -0.08
CA ALA A 287 -3.28 7.87 0.05
C ALA A 287 -2.17 8.52 0.88
N ILE A 288 -1.88 7.97 2.07
CA ILE A 288 -0.89 8.55 3.00
C ILE A 288 0.53 8.20 2.59
N LEU A 289 0.77 6.93 2.27
CA LEU A 289 2.09 6.43 1.84
C LEU A 289 2.18 6.54 0.32
N HIS A 290 1.95 7.74 -0.20
CA HIS A 290 1.94 7.99 -1.63
C HIS A 290 3.38 8.00 -2.21
N PRO A 291 3.66 7.35 -3.35
CA PRO A 291 5.01 7.29 -3.94
C PRO A 291 5.64 8.66 -4.20
N SER A 292 4.86 9.71 -4.48
CA SER A 292 5.42 11.05 -4.70
C SER A 292 5.96 11.70 -3.42
N ILE A 293 5.39 11.41 -2.24
CA ILE A 293 5.84 11.98 -0.95
C ILE A 293 6.89 11.10 -0.28
N PHE A 294 6.78 9.77 -0.45
CA PHE A 294 7.64 8.80 0.20
C PHE A 294 9.16 8.99 0.00
N PRO A 295 9.71 9.56 -1.09
CA PRO A 295 11.16 9.83 -1.15
C PRO A 295 11.63 10.97 -0.25
N ASN A 296 10.73 11.80 0.29
CA ASN A 296 11.10 12.95 1.12
C ASN A 296 11.54 12.50 2.53
N LEU A 297 12.86 12.54 2.77
CA LEU A 297 13.49 12.07 4.00
C LEU A 297 12.98 12.78 5.27
N GLU A 298 12.61 14.06 5.19
CA GLU A 298 12.07 14.81 6.34
C GLU A 298 10.77 14.20 6.88
N MET A 299 10.02 13.50 6.03
CA MET A 299 8.77 12.84 6.41
C MET A 299 8.98 11.58 7.25
N HIS A 300 10.22 11.07 7.28
CA HIS A 300 10.62 9.85 7.98
C HIS A 300 11.51 10.10 9.19
N GLN A 301 12.28 11.19 9.19
CA GLN A 301 13.21 11.52 10.25
C GLN A 301 12.50 11.84 11.58
N THR A 302 13.15 11.46 12.68
CA THR A 302 12.72 11.85 14.03
C THR A 302 13.45 13.12 14.44
N ASN A 303 12.70 14.18 14.68
CA ASN A 303 13.22 15.49 15.07
C ASN A 303 12.85 15.80 16.54
N GLU A 304 13.21 16.97 17.05
CA GLU A 304 12.85 17.43 18.40
C GLU A 304 11.33 17.39 18.68
N LYS A 305 10.51 17.53 17.62
CA LYS A 305 9.04 17.49 17.68
C LYS A 305 8.47 16.06 17.69
N GLY A 306 9.32 15.03 17.58
CA GLY A 306 8.92 13.62 17.45
C GLY A 306 9.14 13.05 16.04
N PRO A 307 8.60 11.85 15.77
CA PRO A 307 8.73 11.20 14.46
C PRO A 307 8.06 12.02 13.36
N GLY A 308 8.64 12.00 12.16
CA GLY A 308 8.05 12.59 10.95
C GLY A 308 6.65 12.00 10.64
N PRO A 309 5.82 12.70 9.85
CA PRO A 309 4.44 12.30 9.58
C PRO A 309 4.30 10.85 9.12
N LEU A 310 5.12 10.41 8.17
CA LEU A 310 5.06 9.04 7.64
C LEU A 310 5.64 8.02 8.61
N LYS A 311 6.70 8.39 9.35
CA LYS A 311 7.25 7.53 10.41
C LYS A 311 6.23 7.28 11.52
N TRP A 312 5.62 8.35 12.02
CA TRP A 312 4.55 8.26 13.03
C TRP A 312 3.37 7.42 12.55
N PHE A 313 2.94 7.60 11.30
CA PHE A 313 1.84 6.83 10.73
C PHE A 313 2.16 5.34 10.68
N VAL A 314 3.32 4.96 10.15
CA VAL A 314 3.72 3.54 10.02
C VAL A 314 3.91 2.90 11.39
N GLU A 315 4.55 3.58 12.34
CA GLU A 315 4.68 3.11 13.73
C GLU A 315 3.33 2.81 14.35
N THR A 316 2.40 3.77 14.24
CA THR A 316 1.07 3.66 14.85
C THR A 316 0.24 2.57 14.17
N LEU A 317 0.30 2.50 12.83
CA LEU A 317 -0.37 1.50 12.01
C LEU A 317 0.09 0.08 12.34
N LEU A 318 1.39 -0.17 12.45
CA LEU A 318 1.91 -1.51 12.72
C LEU A 318 1.68 -1.94 14.17
N ASN A 319 1.73 -0.99 15.12
CA ASN A 319 1.40 -1.25 16.52
C ASN A 319 -0.07 -1.69 16.67
N GLU A 320 -1.02 -0.99 16.05
CA GLU A 320 -2.42 -1.42 16.03
C GLU A 320 -2.67 -2.65 15.14
N GLY A 321 -1.93 -2.76 14.04
CA GLY A 321 -1.96 -3.88 13.11
C GLY A 321 -1.56 -5.20 13.76
N SER A 322 -0.79 -5.20 14.85
CA SER A 322 -0.51 -6.40 15.63
C SER A 322 -1.77 -7.17 16.06
N LYS A 323 -2.91 -6.46 16.20
CA LYS A 323 -4.25 -7.00 16.53
C LYS A 323 -5.08 -7.35 15.29
N SER A 324 -4.65 -6.96 14.10
CA SER A 324 -5.39 -7.04 12.83
C SER A 324 -4.52 -7.62 11.71
N PRO A 325 -4.60 -8.94 11.45
CA PRO A 325 -3.83 -9.59 10.38
C PRO A 325 -4.03 -8.94 9.01
N ARG A 326 -5.26 -8.50 8.74
CA ARG A 326 -5.66 -7.72 7.56
C ARG A 326 -4.80 -6.48 7.34
N THR A 327 -4.66 -5.67 8.38
CA THR A 327 -3.93 -4.40 8.32
C THR A 327 -2.45 -4.65 8.06
N ILE A 328 -1.87 -5.65 8.73
CA ILE A 328 -0.46 -6.03 8.53
C ILE A 328 -0.23 -6.57 7.11
N ARG A 329 -1.16 -7.38 6.59
CA ARG A 329 -1.07 -7.92 5.21
C ARG A 329 -1.02 -6.79 4.18
N LEU A 330 -1.95 -5.83 4.24
CA LEU A 330 -1.98 -4.70 3.31
C LEU A 330 -0.79 -3.74 3.51
N ALA A 331 -0.40 -3.48 4.77
CA ALA A 331 0.74 -2.61 5.07
C ALA A 331 2.05 -3.20 4.55
N ALA A 332 2.27 -4.51 4.73
CA ALA A 332 3.48 -5.17 4.27
C ALA A 332 3.60 -5.18 2.74
N LEU A 333 2.49 -5.38 2.02
CA LEU A 333 2.45 -5.29 0.55
C LEU A 333 2.91 -3.90 0.09
N HIS A 334 2.24 -2.86 0.59
CA HIS A 334 2.50 -1.48 0.15
C HIS A 334 3.89 -0.98 0.54
N LEU A 335 4.28 -1.17 1.80
CA LEU A 335 5.56 -0.70 2.32
C LEU A 335 6.74 -1.41 1.67
N SER A 336 6.65 -2.71 1.39
CA SER A 336 7.72 -3.43 0.71
C SER A 336 7.92 -2.92 -0.72
N GLY A 337 6.83 -2.63 -1.44
CA GLY A 337 6.91 -1.99 -2.76
C GLY A 337 7.55 -0.60 -2.71
N LEU A 338 7.15 0.23 -1.74
CA LEU A 338 7.72 1.57 -1.55
C LEU A 338 9.19 1.55 -1.15
N TRP A 339 9.59 0.66 -0.23
CA TRP A 339 10.98 0.51 0.18
C TRP A 339 11.87 -0.04 -0.93
N LEU A 340 11.31 -0.86 -1.84
CA LEU A 340 12.02 -1.29 -3.04
C LEU A 340 12.27 -0.11 -4.00
N MET A 341 11.29 0.78 -4.15
CA MET A 341 11.42 1.98 -4.99
C MET A 341 12.34 3.03 -4.36
N TYR A 342 12.35 3.15 -3.03
CA TYR A 342 13.09 4.18 -2.29
C TYR A 342 13.92 3.57 -1.13
N PRO A 343 15.01 2.83 -1.42
CA PRO A 343 15.76 2.09 -0.41
C PRO A 343 16.36 2.97 0.69
N GLN A 344 16.68 4.22 0.35
CA GLN A 344 17.20 5.25 1.26
C GLN A 344 16.37 5.45 2.54
N THR A 345 15.05 5.19 2.45
CA THR A 345 14.12 5.35 3.57
C THR A 345 14.16 4.19 4.56
N LEU A 346 14.69 3.02 4.18
CA LEU A 346 14.72 1.82 5.02
C LEU A 346 15.41 2.06 6.35
N ARG A 347 16.45 2.90 6.38
CA ARG A 347 17.22 3.25 7.58
C ARG A 347 16.33 3.74 8.74
N PHE A 348 15.18 4.35 8.45
CA PHE A 348 14.26 4.86 9.45
C PHE A 348 13.30 3.80 10.01
N TYR A 349 13.23 2.61 9.40
CA TYR A 349 12.19 1.61 9.64
C TYR A 349 12.71 0.26 10.18
N MET A 350 13.87 0.24 10.82
CA MET A 350 14.51 -1.01 11.27
C MET A 350 13.69 -1.81 12.27
N GLU A 351 12.98 -1.14 13.20
CA GLU A 351 12.11 -1.83 14.17
C GLU A 351 10.83 -2.36 13.50
N GLU A 352 10.29 -1.62 12.54
CA GLU A 352 9.11 -1.99 11.76
C GLU A 352 9.39 -3.17 10.83
N LEU A 353 10.54 -3.14 10.16
CA LEU A 353 11.04 -4.27 9.36
C LEU A 353 11.21 -5.51 10.22
N LYS A 354 11.77 -5.37 11.43
CA LYS A 354 11.88 -6.47 12.40
C LYS A 354 10.49 -6.98 12.81
N LEU A 355 9.53 -6.10 13.07
CA LEU A 355 8.16 -6.49 13.41
C LEU A 355 7.53 -7.30 12.27
N LEU A 356 7.59 -6.81 11.03
CA LEU A 356 7.05 -7.48 9.85
C LEU A 356 7.75 -8.82 9.55
N ALA A 357 9.09 -8.86 9.65
CA ALA A 357 9.89 -10.07 9.45
C ALA A 357 9.63 -11.16 10.50
N LEU A 358 9.19 -10.78 11.70
CA LEU A 358 8.88 -11.72 12.79
C LEU A 358 7.39 -11.96 12.97
N TYR A 359 6.56 -11.22 12.22
CA TYR A 359 5.12 -11.28 12.31
C TYR A 359 4.61 -12.69 12.01
N GLY A 360 3.59 -13.13 12.73
CA GLY A 360 2.84 -14.29 12.28
C GLY A 360 1.53 -14.35 13.01
N SER A 361 0.46 -14.33 12.23
CA SER A 361 -0.89 -14.37 12.74
C SER A 361 -1.16 -15.69 13.47
N VAL A 362 -1.99 -15.62 14.50
CA VAL A 362 -2.53 -16.79 15.21
C VAL A 362 -3.80 -17.29 14.52
N ALA A 363 -4.48 -16.44 13.74
CA ALA A 363 -5.73 -16.74 13.04
C ALA A 363 -5.69 -16.31 11.57
N PHE A 364 -6.26 -17.13 10.69
CA PHE A 364 -6.45 -16.78 9.29
C PHE A 364 -7.66 -15.85 9.15
N ASP A 365 -7.56 -14.81 8.31
CA ASP A 365 -8.66 -13.88 8.05
C ASP A 365 -9.46 -14.42 6.85
N GLU A 366 -10.36 -15.37 7.10
CA GLU A 366 -11.24 -15.98 6.08
C GLU A 366 -12.09 -14.92 5.38
N ASP A 367 -12.51 -13.89 6.12
CA ASP A 367 -13.35 -12.80 5.61
C ASP A 367 -12.60 -11.90 4.61
N PHE A 368 -11.25 -11.93 4.58
CA PHE A 368 -10.47 -11.12 3.65
C PHE A 368 -10.69 -11.53 2.21
N GLU A 369 -10.57 -12.82 1.91
CA GLU A 369 -10.73 -13.34 0.55
C GLU A 369 -12.19 -13.26 0.09
N ALA A 370 -13.14 -13.49 1.01
CA ALA A 370 -14.56 -13.30 0.74
C ALA A 370 -14.86 -11.83 0.35
N GLU A 371 -14.35 -10.86 1.12
CA GLU A 371 -14.54 -9.44 0.83
C GLU A 371 -13.92 -9.04 -0.52
N LEU A 372 -12.77 -9.58 -0.88
CA LEU A 372 -12.19 -9.38 -2.22
C LEU A 372 -13.06 -9.99 -3.31
N SER A 373 -13.61 -11.19 -3.14
CA SER A 373 -14.44 -11.81 -4.17
C SER A 373 -15.76 -11.05 -4.43
N GLU A 374 -16.40 -10.58 -3.37
CA GLU A 374 -17.75 -9.97 -3.43
C GLU A 374 -17.72 -8.46 -3.69
N ASN A 375 -16.70 -7.75 -3.18
CA ASN A 375 -16.65 -6.29 -3.25
C ASN A 375 -15.68 -5.79 -4.33
N HIS A 376 -16.24 -5.26 -5.42
CA HIS A 376 -15.48 -4.63 -6.49
C HIS A 376 -14.57 -3.48 -5.99
N GLU A 377 -15.05 -2.68 -5.03
CA GLU A 377 -14.28 -1.57 -4.49
C GLU A 377 -13.03 -2.06 -3.71
N ALA A 378 -13.17 -3.17 -2.98
CA ALA A 378 -12.04 -3.78 -2.28
C ALA A 378 -11.00 -4.33 -3.26
N ARG A 379 -11.44 -4.99 -4.34
CA ARG A 379 -10.52 -5.46 -5.40
C ARG A 379 -9.77 -4.32 -6.04
N PHE A 380 -10.49 -3.26 -6.41
CA PHE A 380 -9.89 -2.10 -7.04
C PHE A 380 -8.83 -1.44 -6.16
N GLU A 381 -9.15 -1.17 -4.89
CA GLU A 381 -8.17 -0.53 -3.98
C GLU A 381 -6.97 -1.43 -3.69
N VAL A 382 -7.16 -2.74 -3.55
CA VAL A 382 -6.05 -3.67 -3.37
C VAL A 382 -5.21 -3.78 -4.63
N SER A 383 -5.80 -3.80 -5.82
CA SER A 383 -5.03 -3.80 -7.07
C SER A 383 -4.22 -2.53 -7.24
N MET A 384 -4.77 -1.37 -6.88
CA MET A 384 -4.04 -0.10 -6.90
C MET A 384 -2.87 -0.10 -5.91
N LEU A 385 -3.10 -0.65 -4.71
CA LEU A 385 -2.06 -0.78 -3.69
C LEU A 385 -0.98 -1.81 -4.06
N ALA A 386 -1.33 -2.83 -4.86
CA ALA A 386 -0.43 -3.87 -5.34
C ALA A 386 0.39 -3.46 -6.56
N GLN A 387 0.28 -2.23 -7.07
CA GLN A 387 1.09 -1.72 -8.18
C GLN A 387 2.56 -1.51 -7.73
N SER A 388 3.28 -2.60 -7.52
CA SER A 388 4.72 -2.62 -7.28
C SER A 388 5.48 -2.70 -8.60
N PRO A 389 6.70 -2.13 -8.69
CA PRO A 389 7.54 -2.24 -9.88
C PRO A 389 7.98 -3.68 -10.19
N ASP A 390 7.78 -4.61 -9.25
CA ASP A 390 8.14 -6.00 -9.37
C ASP A 390 6.91 -6.90 -9.15
N CYS A 391 6.66 -7.79 -10.10
CA CYS A 391 5.52 -8.71 -10.11
C CYS A 391 5.60 -9.77 -9.01
N GLU A 392 6.80 -10.09 -8.50
CA GLU A 392 6.97 -11.09 -7.44
C GLU A 392 6.24 -10.69 -6.16
N PHE A 393 6.18 -9.40 -5.81
CA PHE A 393 5.46 -8.94 -4.62
C PHE A 393 3.94 -9.16 -4.74
N THR A 394 3.40 -8.96 -5.94
CA THR A 394 1.97 -9.18 -6.20
C THR A 394 1.64 -10.68 -6.17
N GLU A 395 2.50 -11.52 -6.74
CA GLU A 395 2.33 -12.98 -6.71
C GLU A 395 2.46 -13.54 -5.29
N VAL A 396 3.50 -13.12 -4.55
CA VAL A 396 3.71 -13.47 -3.14
C VAL A 396 2.50 -13.07 -2.29
N PHE A 397 1.89 -11.92 -2.58
CA PHE A 397 0.69 -11.40 -1.91
C PHE A 397 -0.59 -12.18 -2.20
N ILE A 398 -0.68 -12.85 -3.33
CA ILE A 398 -1.82 -13.71 -3.64
C ILE A 398 -1.62 -15.08 -2.96
N ASN A 399 -0.38 -15.60 -2.91
CA ASN A 399 -0.14 -17.02 -2.69
C ASN A 399 0.22 -17.48 -1.25
N THR A 400 0.44 -16.60 -0.26
CA THR A 400 1.08 -17.02 1.01
C THR A 400 0.50 -16.48 2.32
N GLU A 401 -0.09 -17.30 3.20
CA GLU A 401 -0.49 -16.90 4.58
C GLU A 401 0.64 -16.25 5.45
N LEU A 402 1.88 -16.34 4.98
CA LEU A 402 3.09 -15.77 5.57
C LEU A 402 3.43 -14.37 5.04
N TYR A 403 2.50 -13.73 4.31
CA TYR A 403 2.66 -12.51 3.50
C TYR A 403 3.69 -11.53 4.06
N ALA A 404 3.48 -10.98 5.26
CA ALA A 404 4.36 -9.94 5.80
C ALA A 404 5.84 -10.32 5.84
N ARG A 405 6.15 -11.59 6.17
CA ARG A 405 7.52 -12.07 6.23
C ARG A 405 8.11 -12.32 4.85
N VAL A 406 7.30 -12.90 3.97
CA VAL A 406 7.74 -13.20 2.60
C VAL A 406 7.93 -11.91 1.82
N SER A 407 7.09 -10.89 2.01
CA SER A 407 7.27 -9.57 1.41
C SER A 407 8.58 -8.91 1.85
N VAL A 408 8.94 -8.96 3.14
CA VAL A 408 10.24 -8.44 3.60
C VAL A 408 11.41 -9.27 3.05
N ALA A 409 11.27 -10.59 2.96
CA ALA A 409 12.31 -11.45 2.38
C ALA A 409 12.51 -11.16 0.88
N ALA A 410 11.41 -11.03 0.12
CA ALA A 410 11.41 -10.67 -1.29
C ALA A 410 12.02 -9.28 -1.51
N LEU A 411 11.72 -8.31 -0.62
CA LEU A 411 12.35 -6.98 -0.61
C LEU A 411 13.87 -7.07 -0.59
N PHE A 412 14.44 -7.74 0.41
CA PHE A 412 15.91 -7.83 0.49
C PHE A 412 16.52 -8.71 -0.60
N HIS A 413 15.80 -9.73 -1.08
CA HIS A 413 16.26 -10.52 -2.22
C HIS A 413 16.36 -9.67 -3.50
N GLN A 414 15.33 -8.86 -3.78
CA GLN A 414 15.26 -8.02 -4.97
C GLN A 414 16.20 -6.83 -4.89
N LEU A 415 16.35 -6.20 -3.73
CA LEU A 415 17.38 -5.18 -3.50
C LEU A 415 18.77 -5.74 -3.78
N TRP A 416 19.08 -6.96 -3.30
CA TRP A 416 20.36 -7.60 -3.60
C TRP A 416 20.58 -7.83 -5.09
N LYS A 417 19.55 -8.29 -5.81
CA LYS A 417 19.62 -8.45 -7.27
C LYS A 417 19.92 -7.13 -7.97
N GLN A 418 19.26 -6.04 -7.56
CA GLN A 418 19.52 -4.70 -8.10
C GLN A 418 20.94 -4.21 -7.80
N ILE A 419 21.47 -4.47 -6.60
CA ILE A 419 22.85 -4.14 -6.21
C ILE A 419 23.86 -4.87 -7.12
N LYS A 420 23.60 -6.14 -7.44
CA LYS A 420 24.49 -6.93 -8.30
C LYS A 420 24.49 -6.46 -9.76
N GLU A 421 23.35 -5.97 -10.25
CA GLU A 421 23.16 -5.58 -11.65
C GLU A 421 23.52 -4.10 -11.94
N LYS A 422 23.50 -3.21 -10.93
CA LYS A 422 23.66 -1.75 -11.12
C LYS A 422 24.77 -1.19 -10.23
N SER A 423 25.62 -0.31 -10.79
CA SER A 423 26.65 0.46 -10.06
C SER A 423 26.19 1.91 -9.80
N LYS A 424 25.17 2.12 -8.97
CA LYS A 424 24.60 3.46 -8.70
C LYS A 424 24.69 3.82 -7.21
N LEU A 425 24.66 5.11 -6.87
CA LEU A 425 24.68 5.57 -5.47
C LEU A 425 23.53 4.96 -4.62
N GLU A 426 22.35 4.78 -5.22
CA GLU A 426 21.19 4.13 -4.58
C GLU A 426 21.44 2.66 -4.20
N THR A 427 22.35 1.96 -4.89
CA THR A 427 22.70 0.57 -4.56
C THR A 427 23.58 0.50 -3.32
N GLU A 428 24.40 1.52 -3.06
CA GLU A 428 25.21 1.59 -1.84
C GLU A 428 24.31 1.77 -0.61
N GLU A 429 23.33 2.67 -0.67
CA GLU A 429 22.42 2.86 0.46
C GLU A 429 21.56 1.62 0.76
N ALA A 430 21.14 0.90 -0.29
CA ALA A 430 20.44 -0.37 -0.15
C ALA A 430 21.31 -1.44 0.51
N LEU A 431 22.60 -1.51 0.13
CA LEU A 431 23.59 -2.40 0.73
C LEU A 431 23.77 -2.11 2.22
N GLN A 432 23.98 -0.83 2.57
CA GLN A 432 24.14 -0.39 3.96
C GLN A 432 22.88 -0.66 4.80
N CYS A 433 21.68 -0.44 4.25
CA CYS A 433 20.44 -0.77 4.94
C CYS A 433 20.28 -2.28 5.19
N GLY A 434 20.68 -3.14 4.24
CA GLY A 434 20.67 -4.58 4.43
C GLY A 434 21.66 -5.06 5.49
N LYS A 435 22.88 -4.49 5.51
CA LYS A 435 23.87 -4.72 6.58
C LYS A 435 23.31 -4.33 7.96
N LEU A 436 22.76 -3.11 8.07
CA LEU A 436 22.19 -2.59 9.30
C LEU A 436 21.04 -3.48 9.80
N PHE A 437 20.16 -3.93 8.91
CA PHE A 437 19.05 -4.80 9.28
C PHE A 437 19.52 -6.19 9.72
N LEU A 438 20.53 -6.77 9.05
CA LEU A 438 21.14 -8.04 9.44
C LEU A 438 21.72 -7.95 10.86
N LEU A 439 22.55 -6.94 11.14
CA LEU A 439 23.15 -6.73 12.46
C LEU A 439 22.08 -6.55 13.54
N LYS A 440 20.99 -5.82 13.23
CA LYS A 440 19.86 -5.65 14.15
C LYS A 440 19.15 -6.96 14.50
N LEU A 441 18.99 -7.87 13.53
CA LEU A 441 18.40 -9.19 13.75
C LEU A 441 19.33 -10.11 14.54
N LEU A 442 20.64 -10.05 14.27
CA LEU A 442 21.68 -10.79 15.00
C LEU A 442 21.76 -10.34 16.46
N ASP A 443 21.80 -9.02 16.72
CA ASP A 443 21.71 -8.44 18.06
C ASP A 443 20.44 -8.91 18.78
N SER A 444 19.29 -8.86 18.09
CA SER A 444 18.03 -9.36 18.64
C SER A 444 18.09 -10.86 18.97
N ALA A 445 18.75 -11.69 18.16
CA ALA A 445 18.89 -13.12 18.45
C ALA A 445 19.72 -13.39 19.72
N VAL A 446 20.65 -12.49 20.07
CA VAL A 446 21.51 -12.60 21.25
C VAL A 446 20.90 -11.94 22.48
N ASN A 447 20.33 -10.75 22.35
CA ASN A 447 20.02 -9.86 23.47
C ASN A 447 18.53 -9.70 23.76
N ASP A 448 17.63 -10.05 22.82
CA ASP A 448 16.18 -9.94 23.05
C ASP A 448 15.69 -10.94 24.11
N ASN A 449 14.84 -10.47 25.03
CA ASN A 449 14.34 -11.27 26.16
C ASN A 449 13.59 -12.54 25.74
N ASP A 450 12.96 -12.56 24.57
CA ASP A 450 12.28 -13.75 24.07
C ASP A 450 13.20 -14.61 23.20
N LEU A 451 13.95 -14.00 22.28
CA LEU A 451 14.78 -14.73 21.32
C LEU A 451 16.04 -15.34 21.96
N SER A 452 16.53 -14.79 23.06
CA SER A 452 17.70 -15.31 23.78
C SER A 452 17.40 -16.53 24.66
N LYS A 453 16.12 -16.79 25.00
CA LYS A 453 15.71 -17.89 25.90
C LYS A 453 16.20 -19.25 25.38
N GLU A 454 16.92 -20.00 26.22
CA GLU A 454 17.35 -21.37 25.89
C GLU A 454 16.25 -22.41 26.12
N LEU A 455 15.38 -22.15 27.11
CA LEU A 455 14.30 -23.07 27.49
C LEU A 455 12.97 -22.60 26.89
N TYR A 456 12.47 -23.34 25.89
CA TYR A 456 11.18 -23.07 25.25
C TYR A 456 10.60 -24.34 24.63
N LYS A 457 9.27 -24.39 24.52
CA LYS A 457 8.55 -25.55 23.96
C LYS A 457 8.54 -25.51 22.42
N LYS A 458 8.58 -26.69 21.79
CA LYS A 458 8.37 -26.83 20.35
C LYS A 458 7.01 -26.21 19.97
N TYR A 459 6.97 -25.49 18.85
CA TYR A 459 5.80 -24.77 18.32
C TYR A 459 5.24 -23.61 19.17
N SER A 460 5.88 -23.26 20.30
CA SER A 460 5.55 -22.05 21.06
C SER A 460 5.76 -20.77 20.24
N SER A 461 5.18 -19.65 20.70
CA SER A 461 5.40 -18.32 20.10
C SER A 461 6.90 -17.98 20.00
N VAL A 462 7.66 -18.23 21.06
CA VAL A 462 9.11 -18.04 21.11
C VAL A 462 9.83 -18.91 20.07
N HIS A 463 9.50 -20.21 19.99
CA HIS A 463 10.07 -21.10 18.98
C HIS A 463 9.82 -20.59 17.56
N ARG A 464 8.57 -20.21 17.25
CA ARG A 464 8.20 -19.69 15.92
C ARG A 464 8.95 -18.40 15.61
N ARG A 465 9.07 -17.47 16.57
CA ARG A 465 9.83 -16.23 16.40
C ARG A 465 11.31 -16.50 16.14
N LYS A 466 11.96 -17.40 16.90
CA LYS A 466 13.36 -17.80 16.66
C LYS A 466 13.56 -18.37 15.25
N VAL A 467 12.69 -19.28 14.80
CA VAL A 467 12.75 -19.82 13.43
C VAL A 467 12.65 -18.70 12.40
N ARG A 468 11.71 -17.75 12.57
CA ARG A 468 11.53 -16.61 11.65
C ARG A 468 12.74 -15.68 11.58
N VAL A 469 13.35 -15.36 12.73
CA VAL A 469 14.58 -14.55 12.77
C VAL A 469 15.66 -15.21 11.93
N TRP A 470 15.93 -16.49 12.16
CA TRP A 470 17.00 -17.20 11.44
C TRP A 470 16.69 -17.43 9.96
N GLN A 471 15.42 -17.61 9.59
CA GLN A 471 15.00 -17.62 8.19
C GLN A 471 15.35 -16.29 7.49
N MET A 472 15.03 -15.16 8.12
CA MET A 472 15.33 -13.84 7.56
C MET A 472 16.85 -13.57 7.51
N ILE A 473 17.60 -13.95 8.55
CA ILE A 473 19.07 -13.86 8.57
C ILE A 473 19.68 -14.67 7.41
N CYS A 474 19.14 -15.85 7.09
CA CYS A 474 19.59 -16.62 5.93
C CYS A 474 19.37 -15.88 4.60
N VAL A 475 18.25 -15.19 4.41
CA VAL A 475 18.00 -14.37 3.21
C VAL A 475 19.05 -13.25 3.10
N LEU A 476 19.38 -12.63 4.23
CA LEU A 476 20.33 -11.53 4.34
C LEU A 476 21.81 -11.94 4.28
N SER A 477 22.13 -13.24 4.14
CA SER A 477 23.54 -13.72 4.09
C SER A 477 24.36 -13.05 2.99
N HIS A 478 23.71 -12.64 1.91
CA HIS A 478 24.34 -11.94 0.79
C HIS A 478 24.96 -10.60 1.19
N TYR A 479 24.41 -9.92 2.18
CA TYR A 479 24.83 -8.60 2.65
C TYR A 479 26.07 -8.62 3.56
N VAL A 480 26.58 -9.79 3.93
CA VAL A 480 27.80 -9.89 4.75
C VAL A 480 29.02 -9.58 3.90
N GLU A 481 29.71 -8.48 4.20
CA GLU A 481 30.98 -8.08 3.56
C GLU A 481 32.12 -8.07 4.57
N GLU A 482 33.35 -7.84 4.09
CA GLU A 482 34.57 -7.89 4.91
C GLU A 482 34.54 -6.93 6.10
N ASP A 483 33.81 -5.82 6.00
CA ASP A 483 33.68 -4.80 7.05
C ASP A 483 32.86 -5.28 8.27
N ILE A 484 31.91 -6.20 8.08
CA ILE A 484 31.02 -6.68 9.15
C ILE A 484 31.19 -8.17 9.49
N VAL A 485 31.99 -8.92 8.72
CA VAL A 485 32.07 -10.39 8.85
C VAL A 485 32.56 -10.86 10.22
N GLU A 486 33.48 -10.13 10.86
CA GLU A 486 33.98 -10.47 12.20
C GLU A 486 32.88 -10.31 13.27
N GLU A 487 32.11 -9.22 13.21
CA GLU A 487 30.98 -8.98 14.12
C GLU A 487 29.88 -10.03 13.93
N VAL A 488 29.56 -10.35 12.67
CA VAL A 488 28.57 -11.38 12.31
C VAL A 488 28.99 -12.75 12.83
N THR A 489 30.23 -13.18 12.57
CA THR A 489 30.72 -14.49 13.00
C THR A 489 30.79 -14.62 14.52
N SER A 490 31.25 -13.58 15.23
CA SER A 490 31.23 -13.52 16.71
C SER A 490 29.82 -13.75 17.28
N THR A 491 28.82 -13.11 16.68
CA THR A 491 27.41 -13.27 17.07
C THR A 491 26.89 -14.67 16.78
N VAL A 492 27.22 -15.25 15.62
CA VAL A 492 26.86 -16.62 15.24
C VAL A 492 27.46 -17.63 16.22
N HIS A 493 28.73 -17.48 16.61
CA HIS A 493 29.38 -18.35 17.59
C HIS A 493 28.68 -18.31 18.95
N THR A 494 28.29 -17.12 19.39
CA THR A 494 27.50 -16.94 20.62
C THR A 494 26.18 -17.71 20.54
N CYS A 495 25.50 -17.67 19.39
CA CYS A 495 24.23 -18.37 19.19
C CYS A 495 24.40 -19.90 19.05
N LEU A 496 25.49 -20.39 18.44
CA LEU A 496 25.86 -21.81 18.34
C LEU A 496 26.12 -22.42 19.72
N TYR A 497 26.74 -21.66 20.61
CA TYR A 497 27.04 -22.10 21.98
C TYR A 497 25.79 -22.27 22.85
N ARG A 498 24.72 -21.51 22.55
CA ARG A 498 23.44 -21.57 23.26
C ARG A 498 22.63 -22.81 22.88
N ASN A 499 21.83 -23.28 23.82
CA ASN A 499 20.91 -24.39 23.53
C ASN A 499 19.72 -23.89 22.69
N ASN A 500 19.50 -24.54 21.54
CA ASN A 500 18.42 -24.22 20.62
C ASN A 500 17.82 -25.52 20.08
N LEU A 501 16.51 -25.52 19.80
CA LEU A 501 15.83 -26.67 19.21
C LEU A 501 16.34 -26.95 17.79
N PRO A 502 16.28 -28.20 17.29
CA PRO A 502 16.84 -28.59 16.00
C PRO A 502 16.40 -27.72 14.81
N ALA A 503 15.13 -27.32 14.76
CA ALA A 503 14.61 -26.48 13.67
C ALA A 503 15.25 -25.08 13.63
N VAL A 504 15.63 -24.51 14.78
CA VAL A 504 16.36 -23.23 14.85
C VAL A 504 17.83 -23.44 14.49
N ARG A 505 18.42 -24.52 15.01
CA ARG A 505 19.82 -24.87 14.73
C ARG A 505 20.10 -25.10 13.26
N GLN A 506 19.20 -25.75 12.54
CA GLN A 506 19.36 -26.00 11.11
C GLN A 506 19.61 -24.71 10.31
N TYR A 507 18.81 -23.66 10.55
CA TYR A 507 19.00 -22.37 9.87
C TYR A 507 20.29 -21.67 10.31
N LEU A 508 20.61 -21.72 11.59
CA LEU A 508 21.80 -21.13 12.16
C LEU A 508 23.09 -21.80 11.63
N GLU A 509 23.11 -23.13 11.53
CA GLU A 509 24.19 -23.92 10.91
C GLU A 509 24.28 -23.63 9.42
N THR A 510 23.14 -23.54 8.72
CA THR A 510 23.10 -23.20 7.29
C THR A 510 23.67 -21.81 7.04
N PHE A 511 23.30 -20.81 7.84
CA PHE A 511 23.86 -19.47 7.77
C PHE A 511 25.38 -19.49 7.98
N ALA A 512 25.86 -20.18 9.02
CA ALA A 512 27.30 -20.32 9.27
C ALA A 512 28.04 -20.95 8.07
N ILE A 513 27.48 -22.01 7.48
CA ILE A 513 28.03 -22.63 6.26
C ILE A 513 28.10 -21.61 5.12
N LEU A 514 27.04 -20.84 4.87
CA LEU A 514 27.03 -19.81 3.83
C LEU A 514 28.13 -18.76 4.03
N ILE A 515 28.38 -18.33 5.28
CA ILE A 515 29.45 -17.38 5.58
C ILE A 515 30.83 -17.99 5.35
N TYR A 516 31.11 -19.20 5.81
CA TYR A 516 32.41 -19.85 5.60
C TYR A 516 32.67 -20.19 4.12
N LEU A 517 31.63 -20.53 3.36
CA LEU A 517 31.75 -20.70 1.90
C LEU A 517 32.03 -19.37 1.19
N LYS A 518 31.49 -18.25 1.68
CA LYS A 518 31.75 -16.91 1.14
C LYS A 518 33.15 -16.39 1.52
N PHE A 519 33.64 -16.73 2.70
CA PHE A 519 34.94 -16.28 3.24
C PHE A 519 35.80 -17.48 3.69
N PRO A 520 36.46 -18.20 2.74
CA PRO A 520 37.17 -19.44 3.05
C PRO A 520 38.27 -19.31 4.11
N THR A 521 38.96 -18.17 4.16
CA THR A 521 40.04 -17.91 5.13
C THR A 521 39.57 -17.96 6.58
N LEU A 522 38.29 -17.64 6.84
CA LEU A 522 37.71 -17.68 8.19
C LEU A 522 37.51 -19.10 8.69
N ALA A 523 37.27 -20.08 7.81
CA ALA A 523 37.02 -21.46 8.20
C ALA A 523 38.22 -22.02 8.99
N GLU A 524 39.43 -21.80 8.49
CA GLU A 524 40.66 -22.26 9.15
C GLU A 524 40.94 -21.42 10.41
N ALA A 525 40.83 -20.10 10.31
CA ALA A 525 41.14 -19.20 11.41
C ALA A 525 40.22 -19.38 12.64
N GLN A 526 38.95 -19.71 12.43
CA GLN A 526 37.95 -19.80 13.51
C GLN A 526 37.62 -21.23 13.92
N LEU A 527 37.47 -22.18 12.97
CA LEU A 527 37.01 -23.53 13.30
C LEU A 527 38.11 -24.41 13.92
N VAL A 528 39.36 -24.27 13.46
CA VAL A 528 40.48 -25.08 13.99
C VAL A 528 40.68 -24.83 15.49
N PRO A 529 40.76 -23.58 16.00
CA PRO A 529 40.86 -23.34 17.44
C PRO A 529 39.68 -23.93 18.25
N ILE A 530 38.46 -23.88 17.71
CA ILE A 530 37.27 -24.40 18.39
C ILE A 530 37.36 -25.91 18.62
N PHE A 531 37.88 -26.66 17.65
CA PHE A 531 38.05 -28.11 17.81
C PHE A 531 39.17 -28.49 18.80
N HIS A 532 40.09 -27.58 19.09
CA HIS A 532 41.11 -27.76 20.12
C HIS A 532 40.66 -27.29 21.51
N ASP A 533 39.52 -26.60 21.63
CA ASP A 533 39.01 -26.17 22.92
C ASP A 533 38.29 -27.31 23.67
N HIS A 534 38.98 -27.86 24.67
CA HIS A 534 38.47 -28.92 25.53
C HIS A 534 37.31 -28.48 26.45
N GLY A 535 37.07 -27.17 26.61
CA GLY A 535 35.95 -26.60 27.38
C GLY A 535 34.65 -26.45 26.59
N MET A 536 34.65 -26.79 25.29
CA MET A 536 33.48 -26.60 24.42
C MET A 536 32.30 -27.51 24.78
N ARG A 537 31.09 -26.93 24.77
CA ARG A 537 29.85 -27.70 24.93
C ARG A 537 29.71 -28.70 23.79
N GLN A 538 29.56 -29.98 24.13
CA GLN A 538 29.47 -31.09 23.17
C GLN A 538 28.35 -30.90 22.13
N GLN A 539 27.25 -30.25 22.52
CA GLN A 539 26.13 -29.94 21.64
C GLN A 539 26.48 -28.86 20.60
N ALA A 540 27.32 -27.88 20.93
CA ALA A 540 27.81 -26.86 20.01
C ALA A 540 28.90 -27.43 19.12
N LEU A 541 29.80 -28.24 19.70
CA LEU A 541 30.83 -28.97 18.97
C LEU A 541 30.24 -29.88 17.87
N SER A 542 29.09 -30.51 18.12
CA SER A 542 28.37 -31.30 17.11
C SER A 542 27.94 -30.44 15.91
N SER A 543 27.48 -29.21 16.16
CA SER A 543 27.13 -28.24 15.11
C SER A 543 28.37 -27.76 14.35
N TYR A 544 29.51 -27.54 15.01
CA TYR A 544 30.76 -27.18 14.34
C TYR A 544 31.30 -28.30 13.44
N VAL A 545 31.23 -29.57 13.87
CA VAL A 545 31.57 -30.72 13.02
C VAL A 545 30.66 -30.76 11.80
N PHE A 546 29.36 -30.53 11.97
CA PHE A 546 28.41 -30.44 10.86
C PHE A 546 28.76 -29.30 9.89
N ILE A 547 29.06 -28.10 10.40
CA ILE A 547 29.43 -26.93 9.58
C ILE A 547 30.71 -27.23 8.80
N ALA A 548 31.78 -27.69 9.49
CA ALA A 548 33.06 -27.99 8.86
C ALA A 548 32.95 -29.05 7.76
N ALA A 549 32.18 -30.12 7.99
CA ALA A 549 31.95 -31.14 6.97
C ALA A 549 31.28 -30.56 5.70
N ASN A 550 30.25 -29.72 5.87
CA ASN A 550 29.59 -29.10 4.72
C ASN A 550 30.48 -28.06 4.01
N VAL A 551 31.32 -27.31 4.76
CA VAL A 551 32.28 -26.38 4.16
C VAL A 551 33.30 -27.14 3.29
N ILE A 552 33.84 -28.26 3.78
CA ILE A 552 34.73 -29.13 2.99
C ILE A 552 33.99 -29.63 1.73
N LEU A 553 32.78 -30.17 1.88
CA LEU A 553 32.04 -30.78 0.75
C LEU A 553 31.62 -29.77 -0.32
N HIS A 554 31.21 -28.57 0.07
CA HIS A 554 30.61 -27.58 -0.84
C HIS A 554 31.55 -26.43 -1.24
N SER A 555 32.83 -26.51 -0.87
CA SER A 555 33.84 -25.58 -1.38
C SER A 555 33.93 -25.66 -2.90
N GLY A 556 33.74 -24.55 -3.59
CA GLY A 556 33.66 -24.52 -5.05
C GLY A 556 34.98 -24.84 -5.76
N GLU A 557 36.11 -24.40 -5.19
CA GLU A 557 37.44 -24.62 -5.77
C GLU A 557 38.13 -25.83 -5.15
N LEU A 558 38.64 -26.75 -5.99
CA LEU A 558 39.34 -27.97 -5.54
C LEU A 558 40.55 -27.69 -4.64
N VAL A 559 41.25 -26.58 -4.86
CA VAL A 559 42.42 -26.18 -4.06
C VAL A 559 41.98 -25.79 -2.64
N VAL A 560 40.96 -24.94 -2.55
CA VAL A 560 40.36 -24.51 -1.27
C VAL A 560 39.77 -25.71 -0.52
N GLN A 561 39.05 -26.59 -1.23
CA GLN A 561 38.50 -27.82 -0.67
C GLN A 561 39.60 -28.72 -0.06
N ARG A 562 40.71 -28.94 -0.78
CA ARG A 562 41.83 -29.74 -0.28
C ARG A 562 42.49 -29.10 0.95
N ASN A 563 42.63 -27.78 0.95
CA ASN A 563 43.18 -27.06 2.10
C ASN A 563 42.28 -27.23 3.34
N HIS A 564 40.98 -27.00 3.20
CA HIS A 564 40.02 -27.23 4.29
C HIS A 564 40.01 -28.68 4.76
N LEU A 565 40.09 -29.65 3.85
CA LEU A 565 40.21 -31.06 4.22
C LEU A 565 41.46 -31.28 5.07
N ASN A 566 42.62 -30.77 4.65
CA ASN A 566 43.88 -30.96 5.37
C ASN A 566 43.89 -30.29 6.75
N GLN A 567 43.22 -29.14 6.90
CA GLN A 567 43.23 -28.36 8.15
C GLN A 567 42.13 -28.79 9.14
N LEU A 568 40.92 -29.07 8.65
CA LEU A 568 39.76 -29.33 9.50
C LEU A 568 39.56 -30.82 9.82
N LEU A 569 40.00 -31.74 8.94
CA LEU A 569 39.81 -33.18 9.17
C LEU A 569 40.61 -33.69 10.39
N PRO A 570 41.91 -33.38 10.57
CA PRO A 570 42.68 -33.91 11.69
C PRO A 570 42.07 -33.65 13.08
N PRO A 571 41.63 -32.42 13.42
CA PRO A 571 41.04 -32.17 14.74
C PRO A 571 39.65 -32.82 14.88
N ILE A 572 38.87 -32.96 13.81
CA ILE A 572 37.53 -33.59 13.84
C ILE A 572 37.61 -35.10 14.12
N ILE A 573 38.64 -35.79 13.61
CA ILE A 573 38.84 -37.24 13.80
C ILE A 573 38.84 -37.63 15.28
N SER A 574 39.37 -36.75 16.15
CA SER A 574 39.41 -36.99 17.60
C SER A 574 38.03 -37.24 18.23
N PHE A 575 36.95 -36.78 17.58
CA PHE A 575 35.58 -36.93 18.07
C PHE A 575 34.90 -38.24 17.66
N LEU A 576 35.52 -39.05 16.79
CA LEU A 576 35.02 -40.39 16.42
C LEU A 576 34.91 -41.35 17.60
N THR A 577 35.70 -41.12 18.66
CA THR A 577 35.71 -41.91 19.89
C THR A 577 35.04 -41.18 21.05
N SER A 578 34.33 -40.08 20.80
CA SER A 578 33.67 -39.32 21.87
C SER A 578 32.66 -40.17 22.65
N HIS A 579 32.61 -40.00 23.97
CA HIS A 579 31.59 -40.60 24.82
C HIS A 579 30.20 -40.01 24.59
N HIS A 580 30.10 -38.81 24.02
CA HIS A 580 28.82 -38.18 23.74
C HIS A 580 28.25 -38.73 22.42
N HIS A 581 27.15 -39.49 22.53
CA HIS A 581 26.57 -40.23 21.40
C HIS A 581 26.27 -39.34 20.19
N SER A 582 25.66 -38.16 20.39
CA SER A 582 25.30 -37.29 19.26
C SER A 582 26.54 -36.83 18.49
N LEU A 583 27.57 -36.36 19.20
CA LEU A 583 28.80 -35.85 18.59
C LEU A 583 29.50 -36.97 17.81
N ARG A 584 29.66 -38.13 18.45
CA ARG A 584 30.24 -39.31 17.81
C ARG A 584 29.47 -39.71 16.55
N SER A 585 28.14 -39.82 16.64
CA SER A 585 27.31 -40.21 15.50
C SER A 585 27.37 -39.19 14.37
N PHE A 586 27.32 -37.89 14.66
CA PHE A 586 27.47 -36.85 13.63
C PHE A 586 28.83 -36.92 12.94
N THR A 587 29.92 -37.05 13.72
CA THR A 587 31.27 -37.18 13.17
C THR A 587 31.43 -38.44 12.32
N GLN A 588 30.91 -39.58 12.76
CA GLN A 588 30.98 -40.84 12.01
C GLN A 588 30.21 -40.77 10.70
N VAL A 589 28.95 -40.29 10.73
CA VAL A 589 28.13 -40.20 9.52
C VAL A 589 28.75 -39.23 8.52
N LYS A 590 29.17 -38.05 8.97
CA LYS A 590 29.68 -37.00 8.09
C LYS A 590 31.07 -37.24 7.51
N LEU A 591 31.86 -38.13 8.11
CA LEU A 591 33.14 -38.56 7.56
C LEU A 591 33.02 -39.75 6.60
N CYS A 592 31.94 -40.54 6.72
CA CYS A 592 31.69 -41.68 5.84
C CYS A 592 30.86 -41.33 4.60
N THR A 593 30.09 -40.24 4.64
CA THR A 593 29.40 -39.63 3.48
C THR A 593 30.30 -38.61 2.81
#